data_AF-A0A143Y159-F1
#
_entry.id   AF-A0A143Y159-F1
#
_cell.length_a   1.000
_cell.length_b   1.000
_cell.length_c   1.000
_cell.angle_alpha   90.00
_cell.angle_beta   90.00
_cell.angle_gamma   90.00
#
_symmetry.space_group_name_H-M   'P 1'
#
loop_
_entity.id
_entity.type
_entity.pdbx_description
1 polymer ?
#
loop_
_entity_poly.entity_id
_entity_poly.type
_entity_poly.pdbx_seq_one_letter_code
_entity_poly.pdbx_strand_id
1 'polypeptide(L)'
;MRNDEKIDIQLTDGSEEDLTAEELAQQHYNTALRYINIAEHMKQFEDQDKYYHRAIKYLRLARPYMEVRPLLRDLRKKKYTARAEGKIALYEEACQIRDKAATPNDYYSAQTVFDRIHRHELKHKIPKRKVSEELYERLSHCADSEQQAIECGQMAAQKAAEMKRHSLFMSLAVIAVIIALLAFSRTTAFYQCAGAALSFIGDHETAWHCYQRVYERTGDSDAYEDYQEQRYQAAVAAEDSTDEDTMEAVYTSFYTLARDNYKDSAEHLIDIEKESIRQTEELGDIVTFANLNWRVLEKQDGQALLIKDESISDIAFQTEDETADWENSFARKWLNSNFLDENFCDTEIAALKDTNVTAEDNPVYGTDGGNDTIDKVYLLSSSEASRYHDILHGTKTCWWLRTPGASKGSMSFVYPDKTVMNYGYDCTDDTFSIKPVIWVDISE
;
A
#
# COMPACT_ATOMS: atom_id res chain seq x y z
N MET A 1 -11.83 33.28 -33.94
CA MET A 1 -12.15 34.72 -33.86
C MET A 1 -12.43 35.22 -35.26
N ARG A 2 -13.72 35.42 -35.59
CA ARG A 2 -14.15 36.09 -36.82
C ARG A 2 -13.85 37.58 -36.66
N ASN A 3 -12.73 38.04 -37.21
CA ASN A 3 -12.63 39.45 -37.61
C ASN A 3 -13.20 39.55 -39.03
N ASP A 4 -14.51 39.30 -39.15
CA ASP A 4 -15.27 39.90 -40.23
C ASP A 4 -15.31 41.40 -39.88
N GLU A 5 -14.25 42.13 -40.19
CA GLU A 5 -14.35 43.59 -40.34
C GLU A 5 -15.35 43.80 -41.47
N LYS A 6 -16.63 43.89 -41.08
CA LYS A 6 -17.62 44.65 -41.81
C LYS A 6 -17.03 46.04 -41.92
N ILE A 7 -16.28 46.28 -42.99
CA ILE A 7 -16.13 47.61 -43.55
C ILE A 7 -17.55 47.99 -43.94
N ASP A 8 -18.27 48.53 -42.96
CA ASP A 8 -19.61 49.06 -43.10
C ASP A 8 -19.41 50.28 -43.96
N ILE A 9 -19.58 50.10 -45.27
CA ILE A 9 -19.65 51.22 -46.19
C ILE A 9 -20.91 51.94 -45.75
N GLN A 10 -20.77 52.99 -44.94
CA GLN A 10 -21.79 54.02 -44.82
C GLN A 10 -21.99 54.58 -46.23
N LEU A 11 -22.88 53.92 -46.98
CA LEU A 11 -23.58 54.51 -48.08
C LEU A 11 -24.30 55.67 -47.43
N THR A 12 -23.88 56.89 -47.73
CA THR A 12 -24.63 58.09 -47.37
C THR A 12 -26.06 57.86 -47.84
N ASP A 13 -26.98 57.71 -46.88
CA ASP A 13 -28.42 57.54 -47.05
C ASP A 13 -29.04 58.90 -47.47
N GLY A 14 -28.39 59.57 -48.43
CA GLY A 14 -28.95 60.70 -49.14
C GLY A 14 -29.90 60.13 -50.17
N SER A 15 -31.20 60.41 -49.99
CA SER A 15 -32.29 60.01 -50.86
C SER A 15 -31.88 59.99 -52.34
N GLU A 16 -31.85 58.80 -52.95
CA GLU A 16 -31.61 58.59 -54.39
C GLU A 16 -32.64 59.34 -55.27
N GLU A 17 -33.64 59.98 -54.67
CA GLU A 17 -34.76 60.67 -55.34
C GLU A 17 -34.43 62.03 -55.96
N ASP A 18 -33.27 62.66 -55.66
CA ASP A 18 -32.92 63.99 -56.20
C ASP A 18 -31.58 64.05 -56.98
N LEU A 19 -30.93 62.91 -57.25
CA LEU A 19 -29.65 62.88 -57.98
C LEU A 19 -29.87 62.83 -59.50
N THR A 20 -29.09 63.63 -60.24
CA THR A 20 -29.07 63.51 -61.70
C THR A 20 -28.47 62.17 -62.14
N ALA A 21 -28.84 61.68 -63.33
CA ALA A 21 -28.34 60.40 -63.86
C ALA A 21 -26.81 60.34 -63.97
N GLU A 22 -26.16 61.49 -64.10
CA GLU A 22 -24.70 61.63 -64.16
C GLU A 22 -24.06 61.53 -62.76
N GLU A 23 -24.63 62.18 -61.75
CA GLU A 23 -24.17 62.12 -60.35
C GLU A 23 -24.32 60.70 -59.76
N LEU A 24 -25.42 60.02 -60.06
CA LEU A 24 -25.64 58.63 -59.66
C LEU A 24 -24.61 57.68 -60.30
N ALA A 25 -24.32 57.88 -61.60
CA ALA A 25 -23.31 57.11 -62.31
C ALA A 25 -21.87 57.39 -61.79
N GLN A 26 -21.58 58.63 -61.39
CA GLN A 26 -20.34 58.99 -60.69
C GLN A 26 -20.22 58.32 -59.32
N GLN A 27 -21.30 58.28 -58.52
CA GLN A 27 -21.32 57.61 -57.23
C GLN A 27 -21.09 56.09 -57.37
N HIS A 28 -21.71 55.46 -58.38
CA HIS A 28 -21.46 54.05 -58.70
C HIS A 28 -20.00 53.80 -59.12
N TYR A 29 -19.38 54.72 -59.88
CA TYR A 29 -17.98 54.64 -60.26
C TYR A 29 -17.05 54.71 -59.03
N ASN A 30 -17.28 55.68 -58.14
CA ASN A 30 -16.52 55.84 -56.90
C ASN A 30 -16.67 54.62 -55.98
N THR A 31 -17.88 54.07 -55.90
CA THR A 31 -18.18 52.85 -55.14
C THR A 31 -17.44 51.64 -55.72
N ALA A 32 -17.37 51.53 -57.04
CA ALA A 32 -16.57 50.50 -57.69
C ALA A 32 -15.07 50.62 -57.37
N LEU A 33 -14.50 51.83 -57.42
CA LEU A 33 -13.09 52.05 -57.06
C LEU A 33 -12.79 51.64 -55.61
N ARG A 34 -13.71 51.94 -54.68
CA ARG A 34 -13.61 51.46 -53.29
C ARG A 34 -13.56 49.94 -53.20
N TYR A 35 -14.45 49.25 -53.92
CA TYR A 35 -14.46 47.78 -53.94
C TYR A 35 -13.22 47.17 -54.61
N ILE A 36 -12.63 47.83 -55.61
CA ILE A 36 -11.36 47.40 -56.21
C ILE A 36 -10.25 47.51 -55.17
N ASN A 37 -10.16 48.65 -54.49
CA ASN A 37 -9.15 48.86 -53.45
C ASN A 37 -9.28 47.83 -52.32
N ILE A 38 -10.50 47.56 -51.84
CA ILE A 38 -10.74 46.50 -50.85
C ILE A 38 -10.28 45.14 -51.39
N ALA A 39 -10.65 44.79 -52.63
CA ALA A 39 -10.25 43.52 -53.24
C ALA A 39 -8.72 43.38 -53.31
N GLU A 40 -7.99 44.45 -53.63
CA GLU A 40 -6.52 44.43 -53.73
C GLU A 40 -5.82 44.25 -52.37
N HIS A 41 -6.52 44.49 -51.24
CA HIS A 41 -5.97 44.36 -49.89
C HIS A 41 -6.50 43.12 -49.12
N MET A 42 -7.42 42.34 -49.70
CA MET A 42 -7.90 41.11 -49.05
C MET A 42 -6.83 40.02 -49.09
N LYS A 43 -6.65 39.29 -47.99
CA LYS A 43 -5.72 38.15 -47.91
C LYS A 43 -6.30 36.85 -48.46
N GLN A 44 -7.61 36.63 -48.28
CA GLN A 44 -8.29 35.43 -48.77
C GLN A 44 -8.80 35.64 -50.19
N PHE A 45 -8.49 34.72 -51.10
CA PHE A 45 -8.85 34.88 -52.50
C PHE A 45 -10.36 34.77 -52.75
N GLU A 46 -11.13 34.10 -51.89
CA GLU A 46 -12.59 34.06 -52.00
C GLU A 46 -13.21 35.45 -51.73
N ASP A 47 -12.65 36.19 -50.78
CA ASP A 47 -13.05 37.57 -50.53
C ASP A 47 -12.58 38.49 -51.65
N GLN A 48 -11.36 38.31 -52.15
CA GLN A 48 -10.89 39.00 -53.36
C GLN A 48 -11.88 38.79 -54.53
N ASP A 49 -12.30 37.55 -54.82
CA ASP A 49 -13.28 37.22 -55.87
C ASP A 49 -14.62 37.95 -55.66
N LYS A 50 -15.12 37.96 -54.41
CA LYS A 50 -16.36 38.61 -54.01
C LYS A 50 -16.32 40.12 -54.21
N TYR A 51 -15.24 40.78 -53.81
CA TYR A 51 -15.10 42.23 -53.95
C TYR A 51 -14.85 42.64 -55.41
N TYR A 52 -14.06 41.87 -56.17
CA TYR A 52 -13.96 42.06 -57.62
C TYR A 52 -15.32 41.88 -58.31
N HIS A 53 -16.15 40.92 -57.89
CA HIS A 53 -17.49 40.76 -58.42
C HIS A 53 -18.37 41.99 -58.17
N ARG A 54 -18.32 42.54 -56.95
CA ARG A 54 -19.05 43.76 -56.57
C ARG A 54 -18.56 44.97 -57.37
N ALA A 55 -17.25 45.17 -57.48
CA ALA A 55 -16.66 46.22 -58.31
C ALA A 55 -17.14 46.16 -59.76
N ILE A 56 -17.13 44.96 -60.37
CA ILE A 56 -17.64 44.75 -61.74
C ILE A 56 -19.13 45.08 -61.85
N LYS A 57 -19.95 44.78 -60.83
CA LYS A 57 -21.37 45.12 -60.81
C LYS A 57 -21.58 46.64 -60.82
N TYR A 58 -20.91 47.37 -59.93
CA TYR A 58 -21.05 48.83 -59.84
C TYR A 58 -20.46 49.56 -61.06
N LEU A 59 -19.35 49.09 -61.64
CA LEU A 59 -18.83 49.66 -62.89
C LEU A 59 -19.78 49.53 -64.07
N ARG A 60 -20.63 48.49 -64.12
CA ARG A 60 -21.65 48.38 -65.16
C ARG A 60 -22.73 49.44 -65.03
N LEU A 61 -23.04 49.86 -63.80
CA LEU A 61 -24.03 50.89 -63.50
C LEU A 61 -23.48 52.30 -63.80
N ALA A 62 -22.16 52.49 -63.69
CA ALA A 62 -21.47 53.76 -63.97
C ALA A 62 -21.28 54.10 -65.48
N ARG A 63 -21.83 53.30 -66.39
CA ARG A 63 -21.61 53.41 -67.84
C ARG A 63 -21.97 54.77 -68.48
N PRO A 64 -22.97 55.54 -68.00
CA PRO A 64 -23.29 56.87 -68.54
C PRO A 64 -22.23 57.94 -68.26
N TYR A 65 -21.39 57.74 -67.22
CA TYR A 65 -20.48 58.76 -66.70
C TYR A 65 -19.07 58.70 -67.32
N MET A 66 -18.60 57.51 -67.73
CA MET A 66 -17.24 57.35 -68.27
C MET A 66 -17.08 56.09 -69.13
N GLU A 67 -16.05 56.04 -69.98
CA GLU A 67 -15.65 54.82 -70.71
C GLU A 67 -15.09 53.73 -69.77
N VAL A 68 -15.99 52.97 -69.15
CA VAL A 68 -15.65 51.90 -68.19
C VAL A 68 -15.23 50.56 -68.85
N ARG A 69 -15.28 50.44 -70.19
CA ARG A 69 -15.03 49.16 -70.90
C ARG A 69 -13.61 48.60 -70.71
N PRO A 70 -12.52 49.40 -70.81
CA PRO A 70 -11.16 48.90 -70.59
C PRO A 70 -10.98 48.39 -69.16
N LEU A 71 -11.45 49.16 -68.17
CA LEU A 71 -11.39 48.82 -66.75
C LEU A 71 -12.19 47.55 -66.41
N LEU A 72 -13.38 47.38 -67.01
CA LEU A 72 -14.19 46.16 -66.86
C LEU A 72 -13.49 44.91 -67.43
N ARG A 73 -12.69 45.06 -68.50
CA ARG A 73 -11.93 43.95 -69.09
C ARG A 73 -10.76 43.56 -68.19
N ASP A 74 -10.03 44.55 -67.69
CA ASP A 74 -8.91 44.33 -66.76
C ASP A 74 -9.36 43.67 -65.45
N LEU A 75 -10.41 44.20 -64.81
CA LEU A 75 -10.92 43.65 -63.56
C LEU A 75 -11.49 42.24 -63.70
N ARG A 76 -12.08 41.91 -64.85
CA ARG A 76 -12.49 40.52 -65.11
C ARG A 76 -11.29 39.59 -65.20
N LYS A 77 -10.19 40.02 -65.83
CA LYS A 77 -8.95 39.25 -65.91
C LYS A 77 -8.34 39.11 -64.50
N LYS A 78 -8.14 40.22 -63.78
CA LYS A 78 -7.65 40.24 -62.40
C LYS A 78 -8.46 39.33 -61.48
N LYS A 79 -9.79 39.37 -61.58
CA LYS A 79 -10.69 38.51 -60.80
C LYS A 79 -10.38 37.02 -60.98
N TYR A 80 -10.31 36.53 -62.22
CA TYR A 80 -10.08 35.11 -62.48
C TYR A 80 -8.63 34.70 -62.19
N THR A 81 -7.66 35.59 -62.43
CA THR A 81 -6.24 35.38 -62.13
C THR A 81 -6.01 35.24 -60.62
N ALA A 82 -6.42 36.24 -59.82
CA ALA A 82 -6.27 36.23 -58.37
C ALA A 82 -6.90 34.99 -57.72
N ARG A 83 -8.02 34.55 -58.28
CA ARG A 83 -8.69 33.34 -57.82
C ARG A 83 -7.97 32.04 -58.18
N ALA A 84 -7.42 31.95 -59.39
CA ALA A 84 -6.65 30.78 -59.79
C ALA A 84 -5.36 30.67 -58.94
N GLU A 85 -4.65 31.79 -58.76
CA GLU A 85 -3.45 31.88 -57.93
C GLU A 85 -3.75 31.54 -56.46
N GLY A 86 -4.83 32.09 -55.89
CA GLY A 86 -5.23 31.79 -54.52
C GLY A 86 -5.61 30.33 -54.29
N LYS A 87 -6.28 29.70 -55.26
CA LYS A 87 -6.58 28.25 -55.20
C LYS A 87 -5.30 27.41 -55.22
N ILE A 88 -4.35 27.75 -56.10
CA ILE A 88 -3.06 27.06 -56.20
C ILE A 88 -2.29 27.20 -54.89
N ALA A 89 -2.22 28.41 -54.33
CA ALA A 89 -1.52 28.66 -53.06
C ALA A 89 -2.11 27.87 -51.89
N LEU A 90 -3.45 27.85 -51.72
CA LEU A 90 -4.08 27.03 -50.68
C LEU A 90 -3.87 25.53 -50.89
N TYR A 91 -3.84 25.08 -52.15
CA TYR A 91 -3.59 23.68 -52.47
C TYR A 91 -2.14 23.29 -52.10
N GLU A 92 -1.17 24.12 -52.46
CA GLU A 92 0.25 23.93 -52.08
C GLU A 92 0.41 23.92 -50.55
N GLU A 93 -0.27 24.81 -49.83
CA GLU A 93 -0.28 24.84 -48.36
C GLU A 93 -0.88 23.54 -47.78
N ALA A 94 -2.01 23.08 -48.30
CA ALA A 94 -2.65 21.84 -47.86
C ALA A 94 -1.75 20.61 -48.06
N CYS A 95 -1.05 20.54 -49.21
CA CYS A 95 -0.05 19.51 -49.47
C CYS A 95 1.09 19.56 -48.45
N GLN A 96 1.61 20.74 -48.13
CA GLN A 96 2.67 20.87 -47.13
C GLN A 96 2.23 20.43 -45.72
N ILE A 97 1.00 20.75 -45.32
CA ILE A 97 0.43 20.31 -44.04
C ILE A 97 0.33 18.78 -44.01
N ARG A 98 -0.19 18.17 -45.09
CA ARG A 98 -0.31 16.71 -45.22
C ARG A 98 1.06 16.03 -45.17
N ASP A 99 2.04 16.53 -45.90
CA ASP A 99 3.36 15.91 -46.04
C ASP A 99 4.19 16.02 -44.74
N LYS A 100 3.91 17.02 -43.90
CA LYS A 100 4.55 17.22 -42.58
C LYS A 100 3.71 16.73 -41.40
N ALA A 101 2.57 16.05 -41.67
CA ALA A 101 1.65 15.64 -40.61
C ALA A 101 2.29 14.60 -39.67
N ALA A 102 2.30 14.90 -38.38
CA ALA A 102 2.78 13.99 -37.34
C ALA A 102 1.62 13.37 -36.56
N THR A 103 0.48 14.06 -36.51
CA THR A 103 -0.71 13.68 -35.76
C THR A 103 -1.93 13.52 -36.68
N PRO A 104 -2.97 12.77 -36.27
CA PRO A 104 -4.24 12.70 -36.98
C PRO A 104 -4.87 14.07 -37.20
N ASN A 105 -4.66 15.00 -36.25
CA ASN A 105 -5.22 16.35 -36.32
C ASN A 105 -4.59 17.19 -37.45
N ASP A 106 -3.32 16.94 -37.78
CA ASP A 106 -2.64 17.60 -38.91
C ASP A 106 -3.26 17.13 -40.24
N TYR A 107 -3.55 15.83 -40.37
CA TYR A 107 -4.26 15.29 -41.53
C TYR A 107 -5.70 15.83 -41.64
N TYR A 108 -6.44 15.95 -40.53
CA TYR A 108 -7.77 16.59 -40.54
C TYR A 108 -7.70 18.08 -40.93
N SER A 109 -6.62 18.77 -40.57
CA SER A 109 -6.39 20.16 -40.96
C SER A 109 -6.18 20.27 -42.47
N ALA A 110 -5.32 19.41 -43.07
CA ALA A 110 -5.15 19.34 -44.52
C ALA A 110 -6.44 18.98 -45.26
N GLN A 111 -7.19 17.98 -44.75
CA GLN A 111 -8.50 17.58 -45.28
C GLN A 111 -9.47 18.76 -45.37
N THR A 112 -9.54 19.57 -44.30
CA THR A 112 -10.44 20.73 -44.24
C THR A 112 -10.10 21.78 -45.31
N VAL A 113 -8.81 21.99 -45.59
CA VAL A 113 -8.36 22.92 -46.64
C VAL A 113 -8.70 22.37 -48.03
N PHE A 114 -8.45 21.09 -48.30
CA PHE A 114 -8.82 20.45 -49.56
C PHE A 114 -10.34 20.45 -49.83
N ASP A 115 -11.15 20.19 -48.81
CA ASP A 115 -12.62 20.29 -48.87
C ASP A 115 -13.08 21.72 -49.18
N ARG A 116 -12.45 22.71 -48.56
CA ARG A 116 -12.73 24.14 -48.82
C ARG A 116 -12.45 24.47 -50.28
N ILE A 117 -11.32 24.03 -50.82
CA ILE A 117 -10.94 24.20 -52.22
C ILE A 117 -11.98 23.56 -53.15
N HIS A 118 -12.35 22.30 -52.89
CA HIS A 118 -13.30 21.55 -53.71
C HIS A 118 -14.69 22.21 -53.73
N ARG A 119 -15.24 22.58 -52.55
CA ARG A 119 -16.53 23.25 -52.43
C ARG A 119 -16.55 24.60 -53.17
N HIS A 120 -15.44 25.32 -53.15
CA HIS A 120 -15.33 26.59 -53.86
C HIS A 120 -15.27 26.40 -55.38
N GLU A 121 -14.62 25.34 -55.87
CA GLU A 121 -14.59 24.98 -57.30
C GLU A 121 -16.00 24.65 -57.83
N LEU A 122 -16.78 23.86 -57.08
CA LEU A 122 -18.15 23.48 -57.46
C LEU A 122 -19.06 24.70 -57.70
N LYS A 123 -18.97 25.72 -56.85
CA LYS A 123 -19.82 26.92 -56.94
C LYS A 123 -19.38 27.90 -58.01
N HIS A 124 -18.09 27.93 -58.34
CA HIS A 124 -17.53 29.06 -59.06
C HIS A 124 -16.60 28.68 -60.22
N LYS A 125 -16.70 27.51 -60.85
CA LYS A 125 -15.80 27.04 -61.94
C LYS A 125 -15.09 28.10 -62.81
N ILE A 126 -13.77 27.99 -62.95
CA ILE A 126 -12.95 28.92 -63.76
C ILE A 126 -12.87 28.42 -65.22
N PRO A 127 -13.39 29.16 -66.22
CA PRO A 127 -13.31 28.72 -67.62
C PRO A 127 -11.92 28.95 -68.21
N LYS A 128 -11.39 27.99 -68.97
CA LYS A 128 -10.08 28.06 -69.66
C LYS A 128 -9.84 29.37 -70.42
N ARG A 129 -10.86 29.89 -71.12
CA ARG A 129 -10.79 31.13 -71.90
C ARG A 129 -10.59 32.42 -71.07
N LYS A 130 -10.66 32.36 -69.74
CA LYS A 130 -10.62 33.53 -68.84
C LYS A 130 -9.27 33.75 -68.18
N VAL A 131 -8.35 32.79 -68.31
CA VAL A 131 -7.05 32.76 -67.65
C VAL A 131 -5.97 32.48 -68.70
N SER A 132 -4.70 32.79 -68.43
CA SER A 132 -3.59 32.39 -69.31
C SER A 132 -3.44 30.86 -69.35
N GLU A 133 -2.89 30.34 -70.45
CA GLU A 133 -2.71 28.89 -70.63
C GLU A 133 -1.84 28.29 -69.50
N GLU A 134 -0.72 28.94 -69.19
CA GLU A 134 0.22 28.54 -68.11
C GLU A 134 -0.44 28.46 -66.73
N LEU A 135 -1.26 29.47 -66.37
CA LEU A 135 -1.93 29.48 -65.07
C LEU A 135 -3.07 28.45 -65.01
N TYR A 136 -3.71 28.16 -66.15
CA TYR A 136 -4.72 27.11 -66.23
C TYR A 136 -4.13 25.71 -66.09
N GLU A 137 -2.93 25.47 -66.64
CA GLU A 137 -2.19 24.22 -66.46
C GLU A 137 -1.87 23.97 -64.98
N ARG A 138 -1.33 24.96 -64.27
CA ARG A 138 -1.09 24.88 -62.81
C ARG A 138 -2.39 24.64 -62.03
N LEU A 139 -3.47 25.31 -62.39
CA LEU A 139 -4.78 25.14 -61.77
C LEU A 139 -5.36 23.74 -61.98
N SER A 140 -5.05 23.10 -63.11
CA SER A 140 -5.55 21.76 -63.43
C SER A 140 -5.00 20.68 -62.48
N HIS A 141 -3.81 20.90 -61.92
CA HIS A 141 -3.24 20.02 -60.89
C HIS A 141 -4.05 20.05 -59.58
N CYS A 142 -4.79 21.13 -59.30
CA CYS A 142 -5.65 21.24 -58.13
C CYS A 142 -7.05 20.63 -58.33
N ALA A 143 -7.27 19.85 -59.39
CA ALA A 143 -8.58 19.25 -59.70
C ALA A 143 -8.89 18.03 -58.82
N ASP A 144 -7.88 17.38 -58.26
CA ASP A 144 -7.98 16.20 -57.41
C ASP A 144 -8.24 16.53 -55.92
N SER A 145 -8.56 17.78 -55.59
CA SER A 145 -8.72 18.22 -54.19
C SER A 145 -9.75 17.40 -53.39
N GLU A 146 -10.80 16.88 -54.03
CA GLU A 146 -11.75 15.96 -53.38
C GLU A 146 -11.09 14.64 -52.96
N GLN A 147 -10.31 14.06 -53.88
CA GLN A 147 -9.57 12.82 -53.66
C GLN A 147 -8.52 13.02 -52.56
N GLN A 148 -7.81 14.15 -52.58
CA GLN A 148 -6.84 14.51 -51.54
C GLN A 148 -7.47 14.67 -50.15
N ALA A 149 -8.68 15.23 -50.06
CA ALA A 149 -9.41 15.33 -48.81
C ALA A 149 -9.78 13.96 -48.24
N ILE A 150 -10.27 13.04 -49.09
CA ILE A 150 -10.60 11.67 -48.71
C ILE A 150 -9.35 10.93 -48.23
N GLU A 151 -8.24 11.04 -48.95
CA GLU A 151 -6.95 10.42 -48.59
C GLU A 151 -6.44 10.93 -47.24
N CYS A 152 -6.50 12.25 -46.99
CA CYS A 152 -6.14 12.82 -45.69
C CYS A 152 -7.01 12.25 -44.55
N GLY A 153 -8.32 12.09 -44.77
CA GLY A 153 -9.22 11.47 -43.78
C GLY A 153 -8.86 10.01 -43.48
N GLN A 154 -8.48 9.24 -44.50
CA GLN A 154 -8.02 7.85 -44.33
C GLN A 154 -6.68 7.78 -43.58
N MET A 155 -5.72 8.63 -43.95
CA MET A 155 -4.42 8.73 -43.26
C MET A 155 -4.58 9.13 -41.79
N ALA A 156 -5.48 10.08 -41.49
CA ALA A 156 -5.80 10.48 -40.11
C ALA A 156 -6.32 9.28 -39.29
N ALA A 157 -7.27 8.52 -39.84
CA ALA A 157 -7.85 7.35 -39.18
C ALA A 157 -6.81 6.24 -38.94
N GLN A 158 -5.96 5.96 -39.94
CA GLN A 158 -4.87 5.00 -39.81
C GLN A 158 -3.89 5.41 -38.72
N LYS A 159 -3.46 6.68 -38.70
CA LYS A 159 -2.54 7.22 -37.69
C LYS A 159 -3.15 7.20 -36.28
N ALA A 160 -4.44 7.52 -36.15
CA ALA A 160 -5.15 7.45 -34.88
C ALA A 160 -5.22 6.01 -34.33
N ALA A 161 -5.50 5.03 -35.21
CA ALA A 161 -5.51 3.62 -34.85
C ALA A 161 -4.11 3.12 -34.44
N GLU A 162 -3.07 3.52 -35.18
CA GLU A 162 -1.67 3.21 -34.86
C GLU A 162 -1.28 3.72 -33.47
N MET A 163 -1.53 5.01 -33.18
CA MET A 163 -1.22 5.60 -31.88
C MET A 163 -2.02 4.97 -30.74
N LYS A 164 -3.31 4.66 -30.95
CA LYS A 164 -4.13 3.97 -29.95
C LYS A 164 -3.58 2.58 -29.63
N ARG A 165 -3.16 1.83 -30.65
CA ARG A 165 -2.53 0.50 -30.47
C ARG A 165 -1.21 0.60 -29.71
N HIS A 166 -0.36 1.57 -30.04
CA HIS A 166 0.89 1.79 -29.33
C HIS A 166 0.68 2.20 -27.87
N SER A 167 -0.26 3.11 -27.59
CA SER A 167 -0.61 3.54 -26.22
C SER A 167 -1.17 2.39 -25.36
N LEU A 168 -2.04 1.57 -25.95
CA LEU A 168 -2.56 0.36 -25.29
C LEU A 168 -1.45 -0.64 -24.99
N PHE A 169 -0.56 -0.89 -25.96
CA PHE A 169 0.58 -1.79 -25.77
C PHE A 169 1.52 -1.31 -24.65
N MET A 170 1.87 -0.02 -24.63
CA MET A 170 2.70 0.56 -23.56
C MET A 170 2.03 0.46 -22.20
N SER A 171 0.74 0.76 -22.11
CA SER A 171 -0.02 0.63 -20.86
C SER A 171 -0.04 -0.82 -20.36
N LEU A 172 -0.28 -1.79 -21.24
CA LEU A 172 -0.26 -3.21 -20.89
C LEU A 172 1.13 -3.69 -20.47
N ALA A 173 2.19 -3.21 -21.12
CA ALA A 173 3.57 -3.53 -20.75
C ALA A 173 3.91 -3.03 -19.34
N VAL A 174 3.50 -1.80 -18.99
CA VAL A 174 3.70 -1.25 -17.63
C VAL A 174 2.93 -2.07 -16.59
N ILE A 175 1.68 -2.42 -16.87
CA ILE A 175 0.88 -3.27 -15.97
C ILE A 175 1.52 -4.65 -15.79
N ALA A 176 2.01 -5.27 -16.86
CA ALA A 176 2.69 -6.56 -16.80
C ALA A 176 3.96 -6.50 -15.94
N VAL A 177 4.74 -5.42 -16.03
CA VAL A 177 5.91 -5.19 -15.17
C VAL A 177 5.52 -5.05 -13.70
N ILE A 178 4.48 -4.28 -13.39
CA ILE A 178 4.00 -4.13 -12.01
C ILE A 178 3.54 -5.48 -11.45
N ILE A 179 2.79 -6.25 -12.23
CA ILE A 179 2.34 -7.60 -11.83
C ILE A 179 3.55 -8.51 -11.60
N ALA A 180 4.56 -8.48 -12.47
CA ALA A 180 5.77 -9.28 -12.32
C ALA A 180 6.54 -8.91 -11.03
N LEU A 181 6.64 -7.62 -10.70
CA LEU A 181 7.28 -7.15 -9.46
C LEU A 181 6.50 -7.59 -8.22
N LEU A 182 5.17 -7.48 -8.24
CA LEU A 182 4.31 -7.96 -7.15
C LEU A 182 4.36 -9.48 -6.99
N ALA A 183 4.45 -10.22 -8.09
CA ALA A 183 4.65 -11.66 -8.04
C ALA A 183 6.02 -12.00 -7.45
N PHE A 184 7.08 -11.29 -7.86
CA PHE A 184 8.43 -11.47 -7.33
C PHE A 184 8.51 -11.16 -5.83
N SER A 185 7.89 -10.09 -5.35
CA SER A 185 7.87 -9.71 -3.92
C SER A 185 7.15 -10.72 -3.02
N ARG A 186 6.46 -11.70 -3.61
CA ARG A 186 5.82 -12.82 -2.91
C ARG A 186 6.66 -14.09 -2.94
N THR A 187 7.79 -14.14 -3.63
CA THR A 187 8.67 -15.31 -3.72
C THR A 187 9.60 -15.42 -2.50
N THR A 188 10.07 -16.63 -2.21
CA THR A 188 11.08 -16.88 -1.16
C THR A 188 12.43 -16.25 -1.52
N ALA A 189 12.80 -16.26 -2.80
CA ALA A 189 14.02 -15.60 -3.29
C ALA A 189 14.06 -14.10 -2.97
N PHE A 190 12.91 -13.41 -3.05
CA PHE A 190 12.83 -12.01 -2.63
C PHE A 190 13.13 -11.84 -1.14
N TYR A 191 12.51 -12.66 -0.27
CA TYR A 191 12.75 -12.59 1.18
C TYR A 191 14.19 -12.97 1.55
N GLN A 192 14.79 -13.95 0.87
CA GLN A 192 16.20 -14.29 1.07
C GLN A 192 17.12 -13.10 0.74
N CYS A 193 16.91 -12.47 -0.41
CA CYS A 193 17.70 -11.30 -0.82
C CYS A 193 17.45 -10.09 0.09
N ALA A 194 16.20 -9.86 0.51
CA ALA A 194 15.84 -8.77 1.41
C ALA A 194 16.47 -8.98 2.80
N GLY A 195 16.36 -10.19 3.36
CA GLY A 195 16.99 -10.57 4.62
C GLY A 195 18.49 -10.32 4.59
N ALA A 196 19.19 -10.82 3.57
CA ALA A 196 20.64 -10.62 3.45
C ALA A 196 21.04 -9.13 3.35
N ALA A 197 20.26 -8.32 2.62
CA ALA A 197 20.51 -6.89 2.51
C ALA A 197 20.26 -6.15 3.84
N LEU A 198 19.22 -6.53 4.58
CA LEU A 198 18.86 -5.96 5.88
C LEU A 198 19.89 -6.32 6.96
N SER A 199 20.29 -7.60 7.03
CA SER A 199 21.38 -8.06 7.91
C SER A 199 22.67 -7.28 7.66
N PHE A 200 23.00 -7.01 6.39
CA PHE A 200 24.21 -6.27 6.03
C PHE A 200 24.19 -4.81 6.50
N ILE A 201 23.02 -4.16 6.53
CA ILE A 201 22.89 -2.78 7.02
C ILE A 201 22.63 -2.69 8.53
N GLY A 202 22.56 -3.82 9.23
CA GLY A 202 22.33 -3.91 10.67
C GLY A 202 20.86 -3.84 11.10
N ASP A 203 19.91 -3.94 10.17
CA ASP A 203 18.48 -4.03 10.51
C ASP A 203 18.12 -5.50 10.79
N HIS A 204 18.63 -5.99 11.92
CA HIS A 204 18.48 -7.38 12.35
C HIS A 204 17.02 -7.76 12.61
N GLU A 205 16.23 -6.82 13.15
CA GLU A 205 14.80 -7.00 13.44
C GLU A 205 14.00 -7.33 12.18
N THR A 206 14.14 -6.51 11.12
CA THR A 206 13.43 -6.79 9.87
C THR A 206 14.02 -7.99 9.14
N ALA A 207 15.33 -8.23 9.29
CA ALA A 207 16.02 -9.34 8.64
C ALA A 207 15.53 -10.70 9.13
N TRP A 208 15.42 -10.92 10.45
CA TRP A 208 15.01 -12.23 10.97
C TRP A 208 13.58 -12.61 10.56
N HIS A 209 12.67 -11.64 10.45
CA HIS A 209 11.33 -11.86 9.89
C HIS A 209 11.35 -12.31 8.42
N CYS A 210 12.30 -11.82 7.62
CA CYS A 210 12.45 -12.27 6.24
C CYS A 210 12.88 -13.73 6.19
N TYR A 211 13.87 -14.12 6.99
CA TYR A 211 14.36 -15.49 7.07
C TYR A 211 13.34 -16.47 7.65
N GLN A 212 12.61 -16.07 8.70
CA GLN A 212 11.48 -16.82 9.24
C GLN A 212 10.47 -17.16 8.13
N ARG A 213 10.09 -16.17 7.31
CA ARG A 213 9.14 -16.38 6.22
C ARG A 213 9.68 -17.30 5.12
N VAL A 214 10.99 -17.32 4.89
CA VAL A 214 11.61 -18.31 3.98
C VAL A 214 11.48 -19.69 4.61
N TYR A 215 11.95 -19.87 5.85
CA TYR A 215 11.90 -21.13 6.58
C TYR A 215 10.49 -21.73 6.65
N GLU A 216 9.47 -20.94 7.04
CA GLU A 216 8.08 -21.39 7.12
C GLU A 216 7.52 -21.91 5.78
N ARG A 217 8.08 -21.45 4.65
CA ARG A 217 7.62 -21.82 3.31
C ARG A 217 8.40 -22.96 2.68
N THR A 218 9.66 -23.13 3.06
CA THR A 218 10.59 -24.07 2.40
C THR A 218 11.04 -25.19 3.32
N GLY A 219 11.04 -24.99 4.63
CA GLY A 219 11.71 -25.85 5.60
C GLY A 219 13.24 -25.84 5.47
N ASP A 220 13.81 -24.79 4.87
CA ASP A 220 15.24 -24.69 4.59
C ASP A 220 16.07 -24.43 5.85
N SER A 221 17.01 -25.32 6.14
CA SER A 221 17.85 -25.26 7.36
C SER A 221 18.74 -24.02 7.38
N ASP A 222 19.29 -23.61 6.23
CA ASP A 222 20.18 -22.44 6.17
C ASP A 222 19.40 -21.17 6.52
N ALA A 223 18.14 -21.06 6.06
CA ALA A 223 17.25 -19.97 6.42
C ALA A 223 16.86 -20.00 7.91
N TYR A 224 16.82 -21.17 8.53
CA TYR A 224 16.60 -21.29 9.97
C TYR A 224 17.79 -20.79 10.78
N GLU A 225 19.01 -21.15 10.38
CA GLU A 225 20.24 -20.67 11.00
C GLU A 225 20.36 -19.13 10.90
N ASP A 226 20.09 -18.57 9.71
CA ASP A 226 20.04 -17.12 9.50
C ASP A 226 18.97 -16.45 10.38
N TYR A 227 17.78 -17.07 10.48
CA TYR A 227 16.70 -16.59 11.35
C TYR A 227 17.15 -16.53 12.82
N GLN A 228 17.76 -17.60 13.35
CA GLN A 228 18.24 -17.63 14.73
C GLN A 228 19.32 -16.58 14.98
N GLU A 229 20.29 -16.46 14.07
CA GLU A 229 21.37 -15.47 14.18
C GLU A 229 20.82 -14.04 14.17
N GLN A 230 20.00 -13.69 13.20
CA GLN A 230 19.48 -12.32 13.10
C GLN A 230 18.56 -11.98 14.28
N ARG A 231 17.74 -12.94 14.75
CA ARG A 231 16.87 -12.72 15.91
C ARG A 231 17.68 -12.53 17.20
N TYR A 232 18.76 -13.30 17.37
CA TYR A 232 19.68 -13.13 18.50
C TYR A 232 20.35 -11.76 18.47
N GLN A 233 20.88 -11.32 17.33
CA GLN A 233 21.52 -10.01 17.19
C GLN A 233 20.54 -8.86 17.47
N ALA A 234 19.28 -8.99 17.04
CA ALA A 234 18.24 -8.01 17.33
C ALA A 234 17.96 -7.91 18.84
N ALA A 235 17.84 -9.07 19.53
CA ALA A 235 17.60 -9.12 20.97
C ALA A 235 18.75 -8.51 21.77
N VAL A 236 20.00 -8.90 21.49
CA VAL A 236 21.19 -8.35 22.15
C VAL A 236 21.32 -6.83 21.91
N ALA A 237 21.04 -6.35 20.70
CA ALA A 237 21.12 -4.92 20.40
C ALA A 237 20.10 -4.07 21.16
N ALA A 238 19.01 -4.69 21.65
CA ALA A 238 17.91 -4.02 22.35
C ALA A 238 17.82 -4.40 23.84
N GLU A 239 18.78 -5.19 24.36
CA GLU A 239 18.74 -5.77 25.70
C GLU A 239 18.70 -4.71 26.83
N ASP A 240 19.38 -3.59 26.63
CA ASP A 240 19.42 -2.47 27.59
C ASP A 240 18.28 -1.44 27.37
N SER A 241 17.24 -1.80 26.61
CA SER A 241 16.12 -0.89 26.34
C SER A 241 15.32 -0.60 27.60
N THR A 242 14.83 0.64 27.74
CA THR A 242 13.89 1.02 28.80
C THR A 242 12.44 1.02 28.32
N ASP A 243 12.21 0.71 27.05
CA ASP A 243 10.89 0.65 26.44
C ASP A 243 10.26 -0.73 26.68
N GLU A 244 9.08 -0.75 27.30
CA GLU A 244 8.42 -1.98 27.77
C GLU A 244 8.07 -2.92 26.61
N ASP A 245 7.49 -2.39 25.51
CA ASP A 245 7.15 -3.16 24.31
C ASP A 245 8.41 -3.80 23.68
N THR A 246 9.52 -3.06 23.66
CA THR A 246 10.81 -3.55 23.18
C THR A 246 11.35 -4.66 24.09
N MET A 247 11.27 -4.50 25.41
CA MET A 247 11.74 -5.52 26.35
C MET A 247 10.89 -6.79 26.32
N GLU A 248 9.58 -6.69 26.07
CA GLU A 248 8.73 -7.85 25.82
C GLU A 248 9.18 -8.63 24.56
N ALA A 249 9.56 -7.91 23.49
CA ALA A 249 10.09 -8.53 22.27
C ALA A 249 11.47 -9.17 22.48
N VAL A 250 12.34 -8.55 23.28
CA VAL A 250 13.65 -9.10 23.68
C VAL A 250 13.47 -10.40 24.48
N TYR A 251 12.63 -10.35 25.52
CA TYR A 251 12.29 -11.52 26.34
C TYR A 251 11.76 -12.67 25.45
N THR A 252 10.79 -12.38 24.58
CA THR A 252 10.21 -13.38 23.67
C THR A 252 11.26 -13.99 22.73
N SER A 253 12.24 -13.20 22.31
CA SER A 253 13.34 -13.64 21.45
C SER A 253 14.30 -14.56 22.17
N PHE A 254 14.80 -14.17 23.34
CA PHE A 254 15.67 -15.04 24.14
C PHE A 254 14.94 -16.30 24.60
N TYR A 255 13.66 -16.21 25.00
CA TYR A 255 12.86 -17.40 25.32
C TYR A 255 12.76 -18.38 24.15
N THR A 256 12.49 -17.89 22.94
CA THR A 256 12.42 -18.78 21.75
C THR A 256 13.77 -19.42 21.47
N LEU A 257 14.85 -18.64 21.52
CA LEU A 257 16.21 -19.10 21.20
C LEU A 257 16.78 -20.05 22.28
N ALA A 258 16.45 -19.82 23.55
CA ALA A 258 16.86 -20.67 24.66
C ALA A 258 16.28 -22.09 24.54
N ARG A 259 15.02 -22.22 24.09
CA ARG A 259 14.40 -23.54 23.83
C ARG A 259 15.10 -24.34 22.72
N ASP A 260 15.74 -23.64 21.80
CA ASP A 260 16.56 -24.26 20.76
C ASP A 260 18.02 -24.47 21.18
N ASN A 261 18.37 -24.17 22.44
CA ASN A 261 19.74 -24.15 22.95
C ASN A 261 20.68 -23.29 22.10
N TYR A 262 20.19 -22.14 21.61
CA TYR A 262 20.94 -21.27 20.73
C TYR A 262 21.84 -20.30 21.53
N LYS A 263 23.17 -20.50 21.42
CA LYS A 263 24.21 -19.68 22.08
C LYS A 263 23.95 -19.55 23.59
N ASP A 264 24.15 -18.35 24.14
CA ASP A 264 23.94 -17.93 25.52
C ASP A 264 22.56 -17.31 25.76
N SER A 265 21.59 -17.55 24.86
CA SER A 265 20.23 -16.98 24.97
C SER A 265 19.54 -17.36 26.29
N ALA A 266 19.83 -18.53 26.85
CA ALA A 266 19.29 -18.97 28.13
C ALA A 266 19.86 -18.16 29.32
N GLU A 267 21.12 -17.69 29.22
CA GLU A 267 21.75 -16.84 30.24
C GLU A 267 21.16 -15.43 30.20
N HIS A 268 20.99 -14.85 29.00
CA HIS A 268 20.29 -13.57 28.84
C HIS A 268 18.85 -13.62 29.35
N LEU A 269 18.12 -14.70 29.03
CA LEU A 269 16.75 -14.91 29.50
C LEU A 269 16.67 -14.92 31.03
N ILE A 270 17.50 -15.73 31.70
CA ILE A 270 17.44 -15.86 33.16
C ILE A 270 17.84 -14.55 33.85
N ASP A 271 18.74 -13.75 33.28
CA ASP A 271 19.13 -12.46 33.82
C ASP A 271 17.97 -11.46 33.79
N ILE A 272 17.23 -11.41 32.67
CA ILE A 272 16.01 -10.58 32.54
C ILE A 272 14.95 -11.02 33.55
N GLU A 273 14.70 -12.31 33.69
CA GLU A 273 13.70 -12.85 34.62
C GLU A 273 14.06 -12.56 36.08
N LYS A 274 15.31 -12.79 36.48
CA LYS A 274 15.80 -12.48 37.82
C LYS A 274 15.70 -10.99 38.12
N GLU A 275 16.04 -10.14 37.14
CA GLU A 275 15.95 -8.69 37.31
C GLU A 275 14.50 -8.24 37.51
N SER A 276 13.56 -8.78 36.71
CA SER A 276 12.12 -8.53 36.88
C SER A 276 11.62 -8.89 38.29
N ILE A 277 12.05 -10.04 38.82
CA ILE A 277 11.72 -10.46 40.19
C ILE A 277 12.35 -9.54 41.25
N ARG A 278 13.61 -9.11 41.04
CA ARG A 278 14.30 -8.17 41.95
C ARG A 278 13.58 -6.84 42.03
N GLN A 279 13.20 -6.28 40.88
CA GLN A 279 12.57 -4.95 40.75
C GLN A 279 11.14 -4.89 41.31
N THR A 280 10.48 -6.03 41.51
CA THR A 280 9.13 -6.08 42.10
C THR A 280 9.10 -5.45 43.49
N GLU A 281 8.32 -4.38 43.72
CA GLU A 281 8.32 -3.68 45.02
C GLU A 281 7.39 -4.32 46.06
N GLU A 282 6.21 -4.81 45.64
CA GLU A 282 5.19 -5.32 46.55
C GLU A 282 5.07 -6.85 46.51
N LEU A 283 4.92 -7.48 47.68
CA LEU A 283 4.56 -8.90 47.73
C LEU A 283 3.13 -9.06 47.22
N GLY A 284 2.93 -10.06 46.36
CA GLY A 284 1.67 -10.31 45.68
C GLY A 284 1.64 -9.82 44.24
N ASP A 285 2.64 -9.06 43.78
CA ASP A 285 2.76 -8.74 42.36
C ASP A 285 3.06 -9.97 41.51
N ILE A 286 2.71 -9.89 40.23
CA ILE A 286 2.88 -10.96 39.25
C ILE A 286 4.13 -10.68 38.40
N VAL A 287 4.96 -11.70 38.27
CA VAL A 287 6.18 -11.72 37.45
C VAL A 287 6.12 -12.89 36.47
N THR A 288 6.85 -12.77 35.37
CA THR A 288 7.03 -13.86 34.41
C THR A 288 8.36 -14.56 34.69
N PHE A 289 8.32 -15.90 34.79
CA PHE A 289 9.50 -16.76 34.92
C PHE A 289 9.22 -18.09 34.22
N ALA A 290 10.15 -18.56 33.39
CA ALA A 290 9.96 -19.70 32.48
C ALA A 290 8.68 -19.57 31.63
N ASN A 291 8.38 -18.35 31.15
CA ASN A 291 7.18 -18.02 30.38
C ASN A 291 5.84 -18.41 31.08
N LEU A 292 5.85 -18.46 32.40
CA LEU A 292 4.69 -18.67 33.26
C LEU A 292 4.50 -17.46 34.18
N ASN A 293 3.26 -17.21 34.58
CA ASN A 293 2.92 -16.14 35.51
C ASN A 293 2.99 -16.64 36.95
N TRP A 294 3.77 -15.94 37.77
CA TRP A 294 4.02 -16.26 39.16
C TRP A 294 3.75 -15.07 40.06
N ARG A 295 3.21 -15.34 41.24
CA ARG A 295 3.00 -14.35 42.29
C ARG A 295 4.13 -14.40 43.29
N VAL A 296 4.72 -13.25 43.59
CA VAL A 296 5.81 -13.14 44.58
C VAL A 296 5.23 -13.23 45.99
N LEU A 297 5.53 -14.31 46.72
CA LEU A 297 5.07 -14.51 48.10
C LEU A 297 6.04 -13.96 49.13
N GLU A 298 7.34 -14.07 48.86
CA GLU A 298 8.41 -13.70 49.79
C GLU A 298 9.70 -13.38 49.04
N LYS A 299 10.49 -12.45 49.55
CA LYS A 299 11.87 -12.18 49.10
C LYS A 299 12.79 -12.10 50.31
N GLN A 300 13.81 -12.95 50.34
CA GLN A 300 14.81 -12.97 51.42
C GLN A 300 16.15 -13.51 50.92
N ASP A 301 17.26 -12.97 51.44
CA ASP A 301 18.62 -13.51 51.23
C ASP A 301 19.00 -13.78 49.75
N GLY A 302 18.59 -12.90 48.84
CA GLY A 302 18.85 -13.06 47.40
C GLY A 302 18.00 -14.14 46.74
N GLN A 303 16.87 -14.50 47.34
CA GLN A 303 15.94 -15.52 46.85
C GLN A 303 14.52 -14.99 46.86
N ALA A 304 13.68 -15.54 45.98
CA ALA A 304 12.25 -15.27 45.95
C ALA A 304 11.43 -16.56 46.01
N LEU A 305 10.40 -16.56 46.86
CA LEU A 305 9.37 -17.59 46.88
C LEU A 305 8.25 -17.17 45.93
N LEU A 306 8.01 -17.99 44.92
CA LEU A 306 7.01 -17.74 43.90
C LEU A 306 5.95 -18.84 43.95
N ILE A 307 4.68 -18.46 43.79
CA ILE A 307 3.57 -19.41 43.56
C ILE A 307 2.96 -19.15 42.21
N LYS A 308 2.65 -20.20 41.45
CA LYS A 308 2.01 -20.06 40.15
C LYS A 308 0.70 -19.29 40.32
N ASP A 309 0.52 -18.24 39.51
CA ASP A 309 -0.64 -17.36 39.68
C ASP A 309 -1.93 -18.13 39.36
N GLU A 310 -2.07 -18.65 38.15
CA GLU A 310 -3.18 -19.53 37.80
C GLU A 310 -2.91 -20.99 38.21
N SER A 311 -3.90 -21.61 38.87
CA SER A 311 -3.84 -23.04 39.23
C SER A 311 -3.85 -23.95 38.00
N ILE A 312 -3.20 -25.11 38.11
CA ILE A 312 -3.13 -26.12 37.05
C ILE A 312 -4.22 -27.17 37.34
N SER A 313 -5.14 -27.33 36.40
CA SER A 313 -6.17 -28.38 36.42
C SER A 313 -5.64 -29.69 35.83
N ASP A 314 -6.46 -30.75 35.88
CA ASP A 314 -6.18 -32.04 35.24
C ASP A 314 -4.95 -32.80 35.79
N ILE A 315 -4.42 -32.37 36.94
CA ILE A 315 -3.39 -33.07 37.70
C ILE A 315 -3.99 -33.49 39.05
N ALA A 316 -4.27 -34.77 39.19
CA ALA A 316 -4.72 -35.35 40.46
C ALA A 316 -3.63 -35.23 41.53
N PHE A 317 -4.02 -35.12 42.79
CA PHE A 317 -3.04 -35.22 43.88
C PHE A 317 -2.46 -36.63 43.93
N GLN A 318 -3.32 -37.64 43.87
CA GLN A 318 -2.96 -39.05 43.87
C GLN A 318 -3.79 -39.86 42.86
N THR A 319 -3.22 -40.95 42.35
CA THR A 319 -3.93 -41.96 41.54
C THR A 319 -4.25 -43.20 42.38
N GLU A 320 -5.27 -44.00 42.01
CA GLU A 320 -5.76 -45.14 42.82
C GLU A 320 -4.64 -46.07 43.34
N ASP A 321 -4.81 -46.59 44.58
CA ASP A 321 -3.99 -47.58 45.31
C ASP A 321 -2.71 -47.15 46.06
N GLU A 322 -2.43 -45.86 46.27
CA GLU A 322 -1.25 -45.39 47.03
C GLU A 322 -1.59 -44.53 48.28
N THR A 323 -0.65 -44.39 49.23
CA THR A 323 -0.82 -43.58 50.44
C THR A 323 -0.97 -42.09 50.09
N ALA A 324 -1.85 -41.39 50.82
CA ALA A 324 -2.10 -39.96 50.63
C ALA A 324 -1.11 -39.12 51.45
N ASP A 325 0.16 -39.13 51.04
CA ASP A 325 1.23 -38.29 51.59
C ASP A 325 1.96 -37.55 50.47
N TRP A 326 2.64 -36.46 50.80
CA TRP A 326 3.36 -35.65 49.80
C TRP A 326 4.49 -36.43 49.12
N GLU A 327 5.29 -37.15 49.90
CA GLU A 327 6.49 -37.88 49.46
C GLU A 327 6.19 -38.82 48.28
N ASN A 328 5.09 -39.57 48.39
CA ASN A 328 4.71 -40.59 47.43
C ASN A 328 3.65 -40.13 46.40
N SER A 329 3.12 -38.91 46.54
CA SER A 329 2.06 -38.39 45.68
C SER A 329 2.42 -38.37 44.19
N PHE A 330 1.43 -38.64 43.35
CA PHE A 330 1.54 -38.43 41.90
C PHE A 330 1.88 -36.97 41.57
N ALA A 331 1.23 -36.01 42.24
CA ALA A 331 1.47 -34.58 42.01
C ALA A 331 2.95 -34.19 42.23
N ARG A 332 3.59 -34.63 43.32
CA ARG A 332 5.01 -34.36 43.58
C ARG A 332 5.91 -34.90 42.47
N LYS A 333 5.69 -36.16 42.06
CA LYS A 333 6.45 -36.83 41.00
C LYS A 333 6.32 -36.04 39.70
N TRP A 334 5.10 -35.71 39.29
CA TRP A 334 4.83 -34.94 38.07
C TRP A 334 5.45 -33.53 38.10
N LEU A 335 5.36 -32.83 39.24
CA LEU A 335 5.91 -31.48 39.43
C LEU A 335 7.43 -31.42 39.34
N ASN A 336 8.13 -32.46 39.81
CA ASN A 336 9.60 -32.52 39.79
C ASN A 336 10.15 -33.36 38.62
N SER A 337 9.30 -33.73 37.64
CA SER A 337 9.73 -34.33 36.37
C SER A 337 9.11 -33.58 35.19
N ASN A 338 7.91 -33.99 34.76
CA ASN A 338 7.25 -33.54 33.54
C ASN A 338 7.06 -32.03 33.54
N PHE A 339 6.64 -31.46 34.66
CA PHE A 339 6.43 -30.02 34.76
C PHE A 339 7.72 -29.23 34.54
N LEU A 340 8.85 -29.69 35.08
CA LEU A 340 10.15 -29.07 34.86
C LEU A 340 10.59 -29.23 33.40
N ASP A 341 10.57 -30.46 32.87
CA ASP A 341 11.01 -30.80 31.52
C ASP A 341 10.21 -30.06 30.42
N GLU A 342 8.92 -29.81 30.65
CA GLU A 342 8.03 -29.19 29.66
C GLU A 342 8.10 -27.65 29.66
N ASN A 343 8.34 -27.04 30.84
CA ASN A 343 8.17 -25.60 31.04
C ASN A 343 9.49 -24.83 31.21
N PHE A 344 10.56 -25.48 31.67
CA PHE A 344 11.82 -24.81 32.02
C PHE A 344 12.97 -25.30 31.14
N CYS A 345 13.91 -24.43 30.82
CA CYS A 345 15.22 -24.80 30.28
C CYS A 345 16.22 -25.12 31.40
N ASP A 346 17.36 -25.74 31.04
CA ASP A 346 18.37 -26.17 32.02
C ASP A 346 18.88 -25.02 32.91
N THR A 347 19.06 -23.82 32.34
CA THR A 347 19.52 -22.62 33.08
C THR A 347 18.48 -22.14 34.09
N GLU A 348 17.19 -22.14 33.72
CA GLU A 348 16.09 -21.81 34.64
C GLU A 348 15.97 -22.85 35.75
N ILE A 349 16.08 -24.16 35.42
CA ILE A 349 16.09 -25.25 36.41
C ILE A 349 17.25 -25.09 37.39
N ALA A 350 18.42 -24.68 36.89
CA ALA A 350 19.60 -24.43 37.73
C ALA A 350 19.40 -23.24 38.70
N ALA A 351 18.55 -22.27 38.36
CA ALA A 351 18.18 -21.17 39.26
C ALA A 351 17.21 -21.61 40.38
N LEU A 352 16.52 -22.74 40.22
CA LEU A 352 15.60 -23.27 41.24
C LEU A 352 16.34 -23.93 42.41
N LYS A 353 15.96 -23.56 43.64
CA LYS A 353 16.55 -24.12 44.87
C LYS A 353 15.97 -25.47 45.22
N ASP A 354 16.86 -26.40 45.58
CA ASP A 354 16.49 -27.59 46.32
C ASP A 354 16.02 -27.18 47.71
N THR A 355 14.73 -27.38 47.98
CA THR A 355 14.07 -26.94 49.20
C THR A 355 13.78 -28.15 50.08
N ASN A 356 14.13 -28.07 51.37
CA ASN A 356 13.69 -29.06 52.35
C ASN A 356 12.21 -28.83 52.67
N VAL A 357 11.33 -29.63 52.08
CA VAL A 357 9.89 -29.53 52.22
C VAL A 357 9.45 -30.40 53.41
N THR A 358 9.16 -29.76 54.54
CA THR A 358 8.80 -30.45 55.77
C THR A 358 7.39 -31.03 55.70
N ALA A 359 7.22 -32.34 55.88
CA ALA A 359 5.91 -32.99 55.90
C ALA A 359 5.20 -32.76 57.25
N GLU A 360 4.52 -31.62 57.38
CA GLU A 360 3.81 -31.28 58.61
C GLU A 360 2.54 -32.14 58.81
N ASP A 361 2.36 -32.62 60.04
CA ASP A 361 1.10 -33.21 60.47
C ASP A 361 -0.05 -32.21 60.30
N ASN A 362 -1.25 -32.73 60.07
CA ASN A 362 -2.43 -31.88 60.02
C ASN A 362 -2.59 -31.12 61.35
N PRO A 363 -2.61 -29.77 61.36
CA PRO A 363 -2.58 -28.98 62.59
C PRO A 363 -3.87 -29.08 63.42
N VAL A 364 -4.97 -29.58 62.85
CA VAL A 364 -6.28 -29.72 63.52
C VAL A 364 -6.54 -31.16 63.95
N TYR A 365 -6.19 -32.13 63.11
CA TYR A 365 -6.55 -33.54 63.30
C TYR A 365 -5.37 -34.42 63.72
N GLY A 366 -4.13 -33.94 63.62
CA GLY A 366 -2.92 -34.71 63.94
C GLY A 366 -2.68 -35.90 63.02
N THR A 367 -3.24 -35.88 61.82
CA THR A 367 -2.95 -36.87 60.77
C THR A 367 -1.49 -36.73 60.37
N ASP A 368 -0.75 -37.83 60.43
CA ASP A 368 0.66 -37.95 60.07
C ASP A 368 0.94 -37.44 58.65
N GLY A 369 1.87 -36.48 58.54
CA GLY A 369 2.25 -35.83 57.28
C GLY A 369 3.08 -36.70 56.32
N GLY A 370 3.71 -37.75 56.84
CA GLY A 370 4.71 -38.54 56.13
C GLY A 370 6.13 -38.03 56.37
N ASN A 371 7.05 -38.30 55.44
CA ASN A 371 8.45 -37.89 55.58
C ASN A 371 8.75 -36.58 54.82
N ASP A 372 9.70 -35.81 55.34
CA ASP A 372 10.28 -34.65 54.67
C ASP A 372 10.92 -35.03 53.33
N THR A 373 10.87 -34.12 52.37
CA THR A 373 11.43 -34.30 51.02
C THR A 373 12.36 -33.15 50.63
N ILE A 374 13.14 -33.38 49.56
CA ILE A 374 13.90 -32.31 48.90
C ILE A 374 13.31 -32.14 47.51
N ASP A 375 12.71 -30.98 47.27
CA ASP A 375 11.99 -30.68 46.03
C ASP A 375 12.37 -29.29 45.49
N LYS A 376 12.34 -29.14 44.16
CA LYS A 376 12.44 -27.81 43.50
C LYS A 376 11.08 -27.17 43.34
N VAL A 377 10.07 -28.00 43.08
CA VAL A 377 8.68 -27.60 42.89
C VAL A 377 7.79 -28.35 43.87
N TYR A 378 6.98 -27.63 44.64
CA TYR A 378 6.12 -28.21 45.65
C TYR A 378 4.78 -27.48 45.78
N LEU A 379 3.89 -27.93 46.68
CA LEU A 379 2.64 -27.25 47.01
C LEU A 379 2.73 -26.61 48.39
N LEU A 380 2.00 -25.52 48.63
CA LEU A 380 1.93 -24.96 49.98
C LEU A 380 1.34 -25.96 50.98
N SER A 381 1.80 -25.85 52.22
CA SER A 381 1.19 -26.48 53.39
C SER A 381 0.00 -25.67 53.90
N SER A 382 -0.82 -26.24 54.80
CA SER A 382 -1.90 -25.52 55.48
C SER A 382 -1.39 -24.30 56.26
N SER A 383 -0.27 -24.47 56.95
CA SER A 383 0.38 -23.38 57.70
C SER A 383 0.90 -22.28 56.77
N GLU A 384 1.53 -22.64 55.66
CA GLU A 384 2.05 -21.70 54.66
C GLU A 384 0.91 -20.96 53.93
N ALA A 385 -0.12 -21.66 53.47
CA ALA A 385 -1.28 -21.06 52.83
C ALA A 385 -2.01 -20.08 53.77
N SER A 386 -2.10 -20.39 55.07
CA SER A 386 -2.64 -19.48 56.07
C SER A 386 -1.74 -18.24 56.27
N ARG A 387 -0.41 -18.42 56.25
CA ARG A 387 0.56 -17.33 56.39
C ARG A 387 0.45 -16.31 55.25
N TYR A 388 0.30 -16.78 54.01
CA TYR A 388 0.22 -15.93 52.82
C TYR A 388 -1.22 -15.56 52.42
N HIS A 389 -2.22 -15.77 53.28
CA HIS A 389 -3.64 -15.59 52.96
C HIS A 389 -3.97 -14.22 52.34
N ASP A 390 -3.37 -13.14 52.85
CA ASP A 390 -3.63 -11.77 52.38
C ASP A 390 -3.02 -11.48 51.00
N ILE A 391 -1.93 -12.19 50.66
CA ILE A 391 -1.19 -12.05 49.40
C ILE A 391 -1.78 -12.94 48.31
N LEU A 392 -2.26 -14.13 48.69
CA LEU A 392 -2.92 -15.04 47.76
C LEU A 392 -4.20 -14.41 47.20
N HIS A 393 -4.49 -14.69 45.93
CA HIS A 393 -5.77 -14.37 45.30
C HIS A 393 -6.70 -15.59 45.30
N GLY A 394 -8.00 -15.33 45.23
CA GLY A 394 -9.01 -16.39 45.14
C GLY A 394 -9.02 -17.07 43.78
N THR A 395 -9.27 -18.37 43.74
CA THR A 395 -9.28 -19.20 42.52
C THR A 395 -10.70 -19.58 42.11
N LYS A 396 -10.87 -20.10 40.88
CA LYS A 396 -12.18 -20.61 40.42
C LYS A 396 -12.53 -21.98 41.01
N THR A 397 -11.51 -22.80 41.25
CA THR A 397 -11.61 -24.17 41.77
C THR A 397 -10.84 -24.27 43.09
N CYS A 398 -11.18 -25.28 43.89
CA CYS A 398 -10.34 -25.64 45.02
C CYS A 398 -8.96 -26.10 44.53
N TRP A 399 -7.93 -25.91 45.36
CA TRP A 399 -6.60 -26.42 45.05
C TRP A 399 -5.94 -27.11 46.23
N TRP A 400 -5.19 -28.16 45.93
CA TRP A 400 -4.61 -29.05 46.93
C TRP A 400 -3.46 -28.41 47.71
N LEU A 401 -3.37 -28.77 48.98
CA LEU A 401 -2.23 -28.53 49.84
C LEU A 401 -1.48 -29.84 50.06
N ARG A 402 -0.17 -29.75 50.34
CA ARG A 402 0.63 -30.94 50.68
C ARG A 402 0.37 -31.49 52.10
N THR A 403 -0.40 -30.77 52.92
CA THR A 403 -0.79 -31.20 54.27
C THR A 403 -1.95 -32.21 54.19
N PRO A 404 -1.87 -33.38 54.87
CA PRO A 404 -2.96 -34.35 54.85
C PRO A 404 -4.26 -33.77 55.44
N GLY A 405 -5.39 -34.38 55.13
CA GLY A 405 -6.71 -34.04 55.68
C GLY A 405 -6.98 -34.74 57.02
N ALA A 406 -8.26 -34.85 57.40
CA ALA A 406 -8.67 -35.49 58.65
C ALA A 406 -8.48 -37.02 58.68
N SER A 407 -8.22 -37.65 57.53
CA SER A 407 -8.01 -39.09 57.39
C SER A 407 -6.85 -39.41 56.42
N LYS A 408 -6.32 -40.63 56.50
CA LYS A 408 -5.17 -41.10 55.71
C LYS A 408 -5.38 -41.16 54.18
N GLY A 409 -6.60 -40.96 53.69
CA GLY A 409 -6.93 -40.94 52.25
C GLY A 409 -7.40 -39.56 51.77
N SER A 410 -7.23 -38.54 52.59
CA SER A 410 -7.69 -37.19 52.29
C SER A 410 -6.55 -36.19 52.37
N MET A 411 -6.58 -35.15 51.53
CA MET A 411 -5.64 -34.03 51.56
C MET A 411 -6.35 -32.73 51.92
N SER A 412 -5.69 -31.86 52.66
CA SER A 412 -6.16 -30.49 52.88
C SER A 412 -6.12 -29.71 51.58
N PHE A 413 -6.93 -28.65 51.50
CA PHE A 413 -7.04 -27.83 50.31
C PHE A 413 -7.43 -26.40 50.65
N VAL A 414 -7.37 -25.51 49.67
CA VAL A 414 -7.85 -24.14 49.77
C VAL A 414 -9.11 -23.97 48.94
N TYR A 415 -10.14 -23.39 49.54
CA TYR A 415 -11.40 -23.06 48.89
C TYR A 415 -11.24 -21.83 47.97
N PRO A 416 -12.09 -21.63 46.95
CA PRO A 416 -12.08 -20.44 46.08
C PRO A 416 -11.93 -19.08 46.77
N ASP A 417 -12.44 -18.94 48.00
CA ASP A 417 -12.35 -17.71 48.81
C ASP A 417 -11.08 -17.60 49.67
N LYS A 418 -10.08 -18.46 49.40
CA LYS A 418 -8.79 -18.57 50.11
C LYS A 418 -8.85 -19.21 51.49
N THR A 419 -9.99 -19.78 51.88
CA THR A 419 -10.12 -20.49 53.16
C THR A 419 -9.39 -21.82 53.12
N VAL A 420 -8.50 -22.06 54.10
CA VAL A 420 -7.81 -23.34 54.28
C VAL A 420 -8.76 -24.36 54.93
N MET A 421 -8.97 -25.49 54.27
CA MET A 421 -9.87 -26.56 54.68
C MET A 421 -9.11 -27.77 55.20
N ASN A 422 -8.71 -27.72 56.48
CA ASN A 422 -7.93 -28.79 57.13
C ASN A 422 -8.67 -30.13 57.28
N TYR A 423 -10.01 -30.16 57.14
CA TYR A 423 -10.73 -31.44 57.11
C TYR A 423 -10.36 -32.27 55.87
N GLY A 424 -10.00 -31.59 54.78
CA GLY A 424 -9.58 -32.19 53.53
C GLY A 424 -10.69 -32.83 52.71
N TYR A 425 -10.30 -33.38 51.58
CA TYR A 425 -11.14 -34.12 50.64
C TYR A 425 -10.36 -35.31 50.08
N ASP A 426 -11.04 -36.27 49.45
CA ASP A 426 -10.43 -37.47 48.88
C ASP A 426 -9.28 -37.11 47.94
N CYS A 427 -8.09 -37.65 48.21
CA CYS A 427 -6.86 -37.35 47.47
C CYS A 427 -6.89 -37.80 46.00
N THR A 428 -7.86 -38.63 45.62
CA THR A 428 -8.05 -39.11 44.24
C THR A 428 -9.01 -38.25 43.44
N ASP A 429 -9.64 -37.23 44.04
CA ASP A 429 -10.57 -36.34 43.34
C ASP A 429 -9.85 -35.48 42.30
N ASP A 430 -10.40 -35.47 41.09
CA ASP A 430 -9.86 -34.82 39.90
C ASP A 430 -10.46 -33.43 39.62
N THR A 431 -11.39 -32.97 40.47
CA THR A 431 -12.04 -31.65 40.33
C THR A 431 -11.23 -30.51 40.94
N PHE A 432 -10.21 -30.85 41.73
CA PHE A 432 -9.29 -29.93 42.38
C PHE A 432 -8.08 -29.68 41.50
N SER A 433 -7.50 -28.50 41.65
CA SER A 433 -6.31 -28.08 40.91
C SER A 433 -5.07 -28.08 41.82
N ILE A 434 -3.90 -27.85 41.25
CA ILE A 434 -2.65 -27.66 42.01
C ILE A 434 -2.08 -26.26 41.77
N LYS A 435 -1.38 -25.71 42.76
CA LYS A 435 -0.64 -24.44 42.65
C LYS A 435 0.83 -24.65 42.99
N PRO A 436 1.69 -24.86 41.97
CA PRO A 436 3.12 -25.04 42.17
C PRO A 436 3.77 -23.85 42.87
N VAL A 437 4.77 -24.15 43.69
CA VAL A 437 5.59 -23.21 44.44
C VAL A 437 7.05 -23.50 44.16
N ILE A 438 7.84 -22.45 43.95
CA ILE A 438 9.28 -22.54 43.66
C ILE A 438 10.05 -21.49 44.45
N TRP A 439 11.27 -21.84 44.86
CA TRP A 439 12.28 -20.86 45.31
C TRP A 439 13.26 -20.60 44.16
N VAL A 440 13.40 -19.35 43.78
CA VAL A 440 14.32 -18.91 42.72
C VAL A 440 15.48 -18.16 43.33
N ASP A 441 16.71 -18.51 42.93
CA ASP A 441 17.89 -17.70 43.20
C ASP A 441 17.86 -16.43 42.34
N ILE A 442 17.82 -15.27 42.98
CA ILE A 442 17.79 -13.96 42.32
C ILE A 442 19.03 -13.13 42.66
N SER A 443 20.12 -13.77 43.09
CA SER A 443 21.41 -13.10 43.30
C SER A 443 21.97 -12.50 42.00
N GLU A 444 22.79 -11.46 42.17
CA GLU A 444 23.55 -10.78 41.10
C GLU A 444 24.73 -11.60 40.59
#